data_AF-A0A537R912-F1
#
_entry.id   AF-A0A537R912-F1
#
_cell.length_a   1.000
_cell.length_b   1.000
_cell.length_c   1.000
_cell.angle_alpha   90.00
_cell.angle_beta   90.00
_cell.angle_gamma   90.00
#
_symmetry.space_group_name_H-M   'P 1'
#
loop_
_entity.id
_entity.type
_entity.pdbx_description
1 polymer ?
#
loop_
_entity_poly.entity_id
_entity_poly.type
_entity_poly.pdbx_seq_one_letter_code
_entity_poly.pdbx_strand_id
1 'polypeptide(L)'
;DLLLIGTNDLCSSLGIPGQLDHEKVRSAYAKAIEACRRHGKHLGVGGLSSQPSLTAEFVKMGARYVSTGTDLAFLLGAATAKAKQVREY
;
A
#
# COMPACT_ATOMS: atom_id res chain seq x y z
N ASP A 1 3.14 9.71 -16.68
CA ASP A 1 3.49 8.40 -16.10
C ASP A 1 3.02 8.36 -14.65
N LEU A 2 3.87 8.19 -13.62
CA LEU A 2 3.40 8.08 -12.23
C LEU A 2 4.42 8.54 -11.18
N LEU A 3 3.94 8.80 -9.95
CA LEU A 3 4.71 8.86 -8.70
C LEU A 3 4.23 7.72 -7.81
N LEU A 4 5.12 7.02 -7.11
CA LEU A 4 4.76 5.92 -6.19
C LEU A 4 5.19 6.27 -4.76
N ILE A 5 4.30 6.07 -3.79
CA ILE A 5 4.66 6.12 -2.36
C ILE A 5 4.88 4.70 -1.85
N GLY A 6 6.09 4.42 -1.33
CA GLY A 6 6.36 3.29 -0.46
C GLY A 6 5.98 3.63 0.97
N THR A 7 4.83 3.13 1.45
CA THR A 7 4.26 3.60 2.72
C THR A 7 5.11 3.25 3.93
N ASN A 8 5.78 2.09 3.92
CA ASN A 8 6.68 1.68 4.99
C ASN A 8 7.88 2.64 5.10
N ASP A 9 8.54 2.94 3.97
CA ASP A 9 9.69 3.86 3.95
C ASP A 9 9.28 5.30 4.31
N LEU A 10 8.08 5.71 3.87
CA LEU A 10 7.49 6.98 4.27
C LEU A 10 7.29 7.04 5.80
N CYS A 11 6.72 6.00 6.40
CA CYS A 11 6.53 5.92 7.85
C CYS A 11 7.86 6.01 8.62
N SER A 12 8.87 5.28 8.15
CA SER A 12 10.23 5.34 8.71
C SER A 12 10.80 6.75 8.63
N SER A 13 10.66 7.42 7.48
CA SER A 13 11.14 8.79 7.26
C SER A 13 10.40 9.83 8.12
N LEU A 14 9.15 9.56 8.49
CA LEU A 14 8.32 10.43 9.32
C LEU A 14 8.46 10.17 10.84
N GLY A 15 9.31 9.21 11.23
CA GLY A 15 9.53 8.83 12.63
C GLY A 15 8.38 8.03 13.24
N ILE A 16 7.58 7.35 12.43
CA ILE A 16 6.36 6.61 12.84
C ILE A 16 6.34 5.18 12.24
N PRO A 17 7.42 4.39 12.41
CA PRO A 17 7.52 3.07 11.79
C PRO A 17 6.35 2.16 12.17
N GLY A 18 5.78 1.47 11.18
CA GLY A 18 4.63 0.57 11.35
C GLY A 18 3.27 1.24 11.53
N GLN A 19 3.22 2.56 11.75
CA GLN A 19 1.97 3.30 11.96
C GLN A 19 1.36 3.75 10.61
N LEU A 20 0.95 2.77 9.81
CA LEU A 20 0.48 2.96 8.43
C LEU A 20 -0.77 3.86 8.33
N ASP A 21 -1.60 3.87 9.36
CA ASP A 21 -2.84 4.64 9.46
C ASP A 21 -2.65 5.96 10.24
N HIS A 22 -1.41 6.41 10.46
CA HIS A 22 -1.16 7.68 11.11
C HIS A 22 -1.59 8.87 10.23
N GLU A 23 -2.09 9.97 10.80
CA GLU A 23 -2.57 11.14 10.05
C GLU A 23 -1.52 11.75 9.12
N LYS A 24 -0.25 11.74 9.52
CA LYS A 24 0.89 12.16 8.67
C LYS A 24 0.96 11.39 7.35
N VAL A 25 0.61 10.09 7.34
CA VAL A 25 0.55 9.28 6.11
C VAL A 25 -0.58 9.77 5.22
N ARG A 26 -1.78 9.96 5.77
CA ARG A 26 -2.93 10.53 5.01
C ARG A 26 -2.61 11.90 4.43
N SER A 27 -1.97 12.77 5.21
CA SER A 27 -1.54 14.10 4.77
C SER A 27 -0.53 14.01 3.62
N ALA A 28 0.44 13.10 3.69
CA ALA A 28 1.39 12.88 2.61
C ALA A 28 0.72 12.38 1.33
N TYR A 29 -0.20 11.42 1.43
CA TYR A 29 -1.01 10.96 0.30
C TYR A 29 -1.84 12.09 -0.30
N ALA A 30 -2.57 12.86 0.50
CA ALA A 30 -3.38 13.99 0.01
C ALA A 30 -2.53 15.01 -0.76
N LYS A 31 -1.36 15.39 -0.22
CA LYS A 31 -0.42 16.31 -0.88
C LYS A 31 0.13 15.75 -2.19
N ALA A 32 0.51 14.48 -2.20
CA ALA A 32 1.06 13.82 -3.38
C ALA A 32 0.00 13.65 -4.47
N ILE A 33 -1.23 13.27 -4.11
CA ILE A 33 -2.37 13.18 -5.03
C ILE A 33 -2.60 14.54 -5.69
N GLU A 34 -2.66 15.60 -4.89
CA GLU A 34 -2.90 16.95 -5.42
C GLU A 34 -1.77 17.42 -6.34
N ALA A 35 -0.52 17.17 -5.98
CA ALA A 35 0.62 17.44 -6.84
C ALA A 35 0.55 16.66 -8.16
N CYS A 36 0.32 15.34 -8.09
CA CYS A 36 0.15 14.50 -9.27
C CYS A 36 -0.97 15.03 -10.19
N ARG A 37 -2.11 15.43 -9.61
CA ARG A 37 -3.25 16.01 -10.34
C ARG A 37 -2.86 17.28 -11.10
N ARG A 38 -2.18 18.23 -10.45
CA ARG A 38 -1.71 19.48 -11.10
C ARG A 38 -0.77 19.25 -12.27
N HIS A 39 0.01 18.15 -12.23
CA HIS A 39 1.00 17.84 -13.26
C HIS A 39 0.53 16.77 -14.27
N GLY A 40 -0.75 16.36 -14.24
CA GLY A 40 -1.28 15.33 -15.13
C GLY A 40 -0.60 13.96 -14.94
N LYS A 41 -0.17 13.65 -13.71
CA LYS A 41 0.45 12.37 -13.33
C LYS A 41 -0.49 11.58 -12.42
N HIS A 42 -0.28 10.27 -12.32
CA HIS A 42 -1.00 9.42 -11.38
C HIS A 42 -0.16 9.16 -10.12
N LEU A 43 -0.84 9.01 -8.98
CA LEU A 43 -0.23 8.50 -7.76
C LEU A 43 -0.42 6.98 -7.67
N GLY A 44 0.62 6.28 -7.22
CA GLY A 44 0.59 4.89 -6.83
C GLY A 44 0.74 4.66 -5.32
N VAL A 45 0.22 3.52 -4.86
CA VAL A 45 0.26 3.04 -3.47
C VAL A 45 1.13 1.78 -3.40
N GLY A 46 2.15 1.80 -2.52
CA GLY A 46 2.99 0.65 -2.21
C GLY A 46 3.09 0.39 -0.71
N GLY A 47 3.31 -0.87 -0.33
CA GLY A 47 3.54 -1.27 1.07
C GLY A 47 2.29 -1.41 1.94
N LEU A 48 1.10 -1.47 1.34
CA LEU A 48 -0.19 -1.60 2.05
C LEU A 48 -0.94 -2.92 1.72
N SER A 49 -0.22 -3.96 1.31
CA SER A 49 -0.82 -5.25 0.93
C SER A 49 -1.67 -5.90 2.03
N SER A 50 -1.33 -5.66 3.30
CA SER A 50 -2.11 -6.13 4.47
C SER A 50 -3.21 -5.16 4.92
N GLN A 51 -3.36 -4.01 4.27
CA GLN A 51 -4.26 -2.92 4.67
C GLN A 51 -5.24 -2.55 3.54
N PRO A 52 -6.19 -3.45 3.18
CA PRO A 52 -7.10 -3.25 2.05
C PRO A 52 -8.03 -2.04 2.23
N SER A 53 -8.50 -1.78 3.44
CA SER A 53 -9.38 -0.62 3.74
C SER A 53 -8.66 0.71 3.53
N LEU A 54 -7.41 0.81 3.97
CA LEU A 54 -6.58 2.01 3.80
C LEU A 54 -6.19 2.22 2.34
N THR A 55 -5.88 1.12 1.64
CA THR A 55 -5.65 1.16 0.19
C THR A 55 -6.89 1.69 -0.55
N ALA A 56 -8.08 1.21 -0.19
CA ALA A 56 -9.34 1.68 -0.78
C ALA A 56 -9.62 3.16 -0.48
N GLU A 57 -9.26 3.65 0.71
CA GLU A 57 -9.30 5.07 1.06
C GLU A 57 -8.46 5.90 0.08
N PHE A 58 -7.20 5.54 -0.14
CA PHE A 58 -6.32 6.28 -1.06
C PHE A 58 -6.74 6.18 -2.52
N VAL A 59 -7.33 5.05 -2.94
CA VAL A 59 -7.94 4.93 -4.27
C VAL A 59 -9.12 5.89 -4.41
N LYS A 60 -10.00 6.00 -3.41
CA LYS A 60 -11.11 6.97 -3.42
C LYS A 60 -10.61 8.42 -3.46
N MET A 61 -9.47 8.70 -2.82
CA MET A 61 -8.85 10.03 -2.85
C MET A 61 -8.23 10.37 -4.21
N GLY A 62 -7.89 9.39 -5.05
CA GLY A 62 -7.38 9.61 -6.41
C GLY A 62 -6.13 8.84 -6.79
N ALA A 63 -5.62 7.93 -5.94
CA ALA A 63 -4.55 7.01 -6.35
C ALA A 63 -5.07 6.02 -7.41
N ARG A 64 -4.24 5.72 -8.41
CA ARG A 64 -4.64 4.93 -9.60
C ARG A 64 -3.77 3.71 -9.89
N TYR A 65 -2.69 3.53 -9.14
CA TYR A 65 -1.82 2.36 -9.22
C TYR A 65 -1.65 1.76 -7.82
N VAL A 66 -1.76 0.45 -7.67
CA VAL A 66 -1.68 -0.22 -6.37
C VAL A 66 -0.80 -1.46 -6.47
N SER A 67 0.25 -1.51 -5.67
CA SER A 67 1.00 -2.74 -5.41
C SER A 67 0.26 -3.55 -4.34
N THR A 68 -0.25 -4.72 -4.73
CA THR A 68 -1.11 -5.56 -3.86
C THR A 68 -0.34 -6.62 -3.08
N GLY A 69 0.97 -6.74 -3.30
CA GLY A 69 1.83 -7.73 -2.66
C GLY A 69 3.03 -8.08 -3.51
N THR A 70 3.84 -9.02 -3.02
CA THR A 70 4.96 -9.60 -3.76
C THR A 70 4.61 -11.02 -4.19
N ASP A 71 5.22 -11.47 -5.27
CA ASP A 71 5.18 -12.86 -5.74
C ASP A 71 5.52 -13.86 -4.63
N LEU A 72 6.57 -13.59 -3.85
CA LEU A 72 6.98 -14.43 -2.73
C LEU A 72 5.89 -14.51 -1.65
N ALA A 73 5.25 -13.39 -1.31
CA ALA A 73 4.17 -13.38 -0.33
C ALA A 73 2.94 -14.16 -0.82
N PHE A 74 2.60 -14.04 -2.11
CA PHE A 74 1.52 -14.82 -2.71
C PHE A 74 1.83 -16.32 -2.72
N LEU A 75 3.03 -16.70 -3.15
CA LEU A 75 3.48 -18.08 -3.15
C LEU A 75 3.46 -18.68 -1.74
N LEU A 76 4.04 -17.96 -0.77
CA LEU A 76 4.06 -18.39 0.63
C LEU A 76 2.63 -18.55 1.17
N GLY A 77 1.76 -17.57 0.94
CA GLY A 77 0.36 -17.63 1.38
C GLY A 77 -0.38 -18.85 0.84
N ALA A 78 -0.25 -19.14 -0.45
CA ALA A 78 -0.88 -20.30 -1.08
C ALA A 78 -0.27 -21.63 -0.59
N ALA A 79 1.07 -21.70 -0.49
CA ALA A 79 1.76 -22.90 -0.03
C ALA A 79 1.41 -23.25 1.43
N THR A 80 1.39 -22.24 2.32
CA THR A 80 0.98 -22.40 3.72
C THR A 80 -0.48 -22.85 3.83
N ALA A 81 -1.39 -22.27 3.04
CA ALA A 81 -2.78 -22.69 3.01
C ALA A 81 -2.93 -24.16 2.58
N LYS A 82 -2.18 -24.60 1.56
CA LYS A 82 -2.21 -25.99 1.10
C LYS A 82 -1.65 -26.97 2.14
N ALA A 83 -0.54 -26.62 2.79
CA ALA A 83 0.04 -27.45 3.84
C ALA A 83 -0.90 -27.59 5.05
N LYS A 84 -1.62 -26.52 5.40
CA LYS A 84 -2.64 -26.55 6.46
C LYS A 84 -3.76 -27.53 6.13
N GLN A 85 -4.31 -27.47 4.91
CA GLN A 85 -5.35 -28.40 4.46
C GLN A 85 -4.94 -29.87 4.63
N VAL A 86 -3.70 -30.22 4.25
CA VAL A 86 -3.21 -31.62 4.36
C VAL A 86 -3.09 -32.08 5.82
N ARG A 87 -2.77 -31.18 6.75
CA ARG A 87 -2.64 -31.52 8.19
C ARG A 87 -3.97 -31.66 8.92
N GLU A 88 -5.03 -31.07 8.38
CA GLU A 88 -6.37 -31.09 8.97
C GLU A 88 -7.21 -32.28 8.47
N TYR A 89 -6.75 -33.00 7.45
CA TYR A 89 -7.23 -34.35 7.12
C TYR A 89 -6.65 -35.36 8.09
#